data_AF-V5IBS4-F1
#
_entry.id   AF-V5IBS4-F1
#
_cell.length_a   1.000
_cell.length_b   1.000
_cell.length_c   1.000
_cell.angle_alpha   90.00
_cell.angle_beta   90.00
_cell.angle_gamma   90.00
#
_symmetry.space_group_name_H-M   'P 1'
#
loop_
_entity.id
_entity.type
_entity.pdbx_description
1 polymer ?
#
loop_
_entity_poly.entity_id
_entity_poly.type
_entity_poly.pdbx_seq_one_letter_code
_entity_poly.pdbx_strand_id
1 'polypeptide(L)'
;MGKVLEAFACASARACLAVLSETLPDLLQLLSRNEGLRPVLVMESTTALLSLYASLCHHEETSQELSLKLSLLTDQLCVLVNDDSNPELALRAAGSLCAALSIPGLLTATNLDVIRSTLVRVATQDAAPPVGAEHRDFLAAAVRLNLPLADGVLSLLKEEICQGYHPTKTERVLRMSTACASNTMSLSFMLPSLTESFVSSFRDNRAPYQKLLAKYLLDVVCRAEKCGTTVHHAALLQSVVAAWIESLGSEQGTAATEDFVEASLLVQKLAQMCSASDIREIYSTILETCLKANIPSQPLLLLVQSVICHMPRDAMSADERLVQLLSDGRLHDSSHLAGKCLAGLVNKLTAGDVEKVLQCLQSSWQPQWTLAKADLLLWVTKGLLLRGYPDLAKYTNLLEQLLRDENVGRHTAEGFDVILQPIVLTSEGHCVLRLLHPQRFFVETAPILIQGFNSATNKAVKDNFLMALCCQLKYVPKVVVNSYIDKVLPTLVDALSSAEVLVVGQ
;
A
#
# COMPACT_ATOMS: atom_id res chain seq x y z
N MET A 1 -8.94 -33.95 9.78
CA MET A 1 -10.39 -34.08 10.00
C MET A 1 -11.12 -32.78 9.64
N GLY A 2 -10.75 -31.62 10.21
CA GLY A 2 -11.42 -30.32 9.96
C GLY A 2 -11.74 -30.01 8.50
N LYS A 3 -10.74 -29.99 7.60
CA LYS A 3 -10.95 -29.73 6.16
C LYS A 3 -11.93 -30.69 5.45
N VAL A 4 -12.04 -31.94 5.91
CA VAL A 4 -12.98 -32.91 5.34
C VAL A 4 -14.42 -32.59 5.79
N LEU A 5 -14.59 -32.22 7.06
CA LEU A 5 -15.87 -31.79 7.61
C LEU A 5 -16.34 -30.49 6.96
N GLU A 6 -15.45 -29.53 6.75
CA GLU A 6 -15.74 -28.29 6.04
C GLU A 6 -16.18 -28.54 4.59
N ALA A 7 -15.47 -29.40 3.86
CA ALA A 7 -15.81 -29.78 2.48
C ALA A 7 -17.17 -30.48 2.37
N PHE A 8 -17.57 -31.23 3.39
CA PHE A 8 -18.89 -31.84 3.44
C PHE A 8 -19.97 -30.83 3.85
N ALA A 9 -19.69 -29.99 4.84
CA ALA A 9 -20.62 -28.97 5.34
C ALA A 9 -20.96 -27.93 4.26
N CYS A 10 -20.04 -27.60 3.37
CA CYS A 10 -20.29 -26.65 2.29
C CYS A 10 -21.18 -27.20 1.15
N ALA A 11 -21.48 -28.51 1.14
CA ALA A 11 -22.24 -29.13 0.06
C ALA A 11 -23.73 -28.72 0.04
N SER A 12 -24.34 -28.46 1.21
CA SER A 12 -25.72 -27.97 1.34
C SER A 12 -26.02 -27.51 2.78
N ALA A 13 -27.08 -26.71 2.98
CA ALA A 13 -27.56 -26.34 4.32
C ALA A 13 -27.85 -27.58 5.20
N ARG A 14 -28.49 -28.61 4.63
CA ARG A 14 -28.75 -29.88 5.32
C ARG A 14 -27.48 -30.62 5.72
N ALA A 15 -26.46 -30.62 4.87
CA ALA A 15 -25.16 -31.22 5.20
C ALA A 15 -24.45 -30.44 6.31
N CYS A 16 -24.51 -29.10 6.27
CA CYS A 16 -23.98 -28.23 7.32
C CYS A 16 -24.65 -28.51 8.68
N LEU A 17 -25.99 -28.59 8.72
CA LEU A 17 -26.76 -28.93 9.91
C LEU A 17 -26.38 -30.30 10.49
N ALA A 18 -26.27 -31.32 9.63
CA ALA A 18 -25.88 -32.67 10.05
C ALA A 18 -24.46 -32.69 10.65
N VAL A 19 -23.50 -32.04 9.98
CA VAL A 19 -22.12 -31.94 10.49
C VAL A 19 -22.08 -31.24 11.83
N LEU A 20 -22.78 -30.10 11.98
CA LEU A 20 -22.81 -29.38 13.25
C LEU A 20 -23.44 -30.21 14.37
N SER A 21 -24.56 -30.88 14.11
CA SER A 21 -25.24 -31.69 15.14
C SER A 21 -24.36 -32.82 15.68
N GLU A 22 -23.60 -33.47 14.79
CA GLU A 22 -22.72 -34.60 15.12
C GLU A 22 -21.39 -34.16 15.74
N THR A 23 -20.79 -33.08 15.24
CA THR A 23 -19.42 -32.69 15.63
C THR A 23 -19.36 -31.75 16.82
N LEU A 24 -20.41 -30.99 17.09
CA LEU A 24 -20.43 -29.98 18.14
C LEU A 24 -20.14 -30.53 19.56
N PRO A 25 -20.64 -31.71 19.97
CA PRO A 25 -20.26 -32.32 21.25
C PRO A 25 -18.74 -32.57 21.38
N ASP A 26 -18.12 -33.08 20.30
CA ASP A 26 -16.69 -33.36 20.27
C ASP A 26 -15.89 -32.04 20.29
N LEU A 27 -16.35 -31.01 19.58
CA LEU A 27 -15.73 -29.68 19.60
C LEU A 27 -15.73 -29.10 21.02
N LEU A 28 -16.87 -29.14 21.72
CA LEU A 28 -17.00 -28.67 23.11
C LEU A 28 -16.08 -29.45 24.07
N GLN A 29 -15.95 -30.77 23.87
CA GLN A 29 -15.06 -31.60 24.66
C GLN A 29 -13.58 -31.30 24.36
N LEU A 30 -13.22 -31.03 23.11
CA LEU A 30 -11.84 -30.72 22.72
C LEU A 30 -11.42 -29.33 23.20
N LEU A 31 -12.33 -28.34 23.16
CA LEU A 31 -12.06 -26.98 23.66
C LEU A 31 -11.89 -26.96 25.18
N SER A 32 -12.64 -27.78 25.92
CA SER A 32 -12.54 -27.86 27.38
C SER A 32 -11.28 -28.54 27.91
N ARG A 33 -10.58 -29.36 27.12
CA ARG A 33 -9.40 -30.11 27.55
C ARG A 33 -8.08 -29.32 27.48
N ASN A 34 -8.03 -28.19 26.78
CA ASN A 34 -6.88 -27.27 26.68
C ASN A 34 -5.47 -27.93 26.64
N GLU A 35 -5.25 -28.92 25.77
CA GLU A 35 -3.97 -29.64 25.64
C GLU A 35 -3.22 -29.29 24.32
N GLY A 36 -2.11 -28.56 24.43
CA GLY A 36 -1.15 -28.35 23.34
C GLY A 36 -1.67 -27.49 22.17
N LEU A 37 -1.26 -27.80 20.93
CA LEU A 37 -1.67 -27.06 19.70
C LEU A 37 -3.09 -27.40 19.20
N ARG A 38 -3.75 -28.40 19.81
CA ARG A 38 -5.07 -28.89 19.36
C ARG A 38 -6.17 -27.82 19.40
N PRO A 39 -6.29 -26.95 20.44
CA PRO A 39 -7.38 -25.97 20.52
C PRO A 39 -7.39 -24.96 19.37
N VAL A 40 -6.22 -24.52 18.88
CA VAL A 40 -6.14 -23.55 17.78
C VAL A 40 -6.67 -24.12 16.46
N LEU A 41 -6.31 -25.37 16.12
CA LEU A 41 -6.81 -26.04 14.92
C LEU A 41 -8.32 -26.35 15.01
N VAL A 42 -8.79 -26.69 16.21
CA VAL A 42 -10.21 -26.86 16.48
C VAL A 42 -10.94 -25.54 16.26
N MET A 43 -10.39 -24.42 16.74
CA MET A 43 -10.98 -23.09 16.56
C MET A 43 -11.06 -22.63 15.09
N GLU A 44 -10.08 -22.97 14.26
CA GLU A 44 -10.16 -22.72 12.81
C GLU A 44 -11.37 -23.44 12.20
N SER A 45 -11.51 -24.73 12.52
CA SER A 45 -12.62 -25.56 12.03
C SER A 45 -13.97 -25.05 12.56
N THR A 46 -14.04 -24.66 13.84
CA THR A 46 -15.24 -24.07 14.46
C THR A 46 -15.64 -22.77 13.75
N THR A 47 -14.69 -21.89 13.47
CA THR A 47 -14.95 -20.62 12.77
C THR A 47 -15.49 -20.86 11.37
N ALA A 48 -14.89 -21.80 10.64
CA ALA A 48 -15.34 -22.18 9.30
C ALA A 48 -16.76 -22.75 9.31
N LEU A 49 -17.06 -23.67 10.23
CA LEU A 49 -18.40 -24.27 10.36
C LEU A 49 -19.47 -23.24 10.73
N LEU A 50 -19.19 -22.34 11.67
CA LEU A 50 -20.11 -21.25 12.03
C LEU A 50 -20.36 -20.30 10.86
N SER A 51 -19.32 -19.99 10.07
CA SER A 51 -19.44 -19.13 8.88
C SER A 51 -20.26 -19.80 7.77
N LEU A 52 -20.05 -21.11 7.54
CA LEU A 52 -20.85 -21.91 6.62
C LEU A 52 -22.31 -21.95 7.06
N TYR A 53 -22.56 -22.13 8.35
CA TYR A 53 -23.91 -22.13 8.88
C TYR A 53 -24.60 -20.76 8.72
N ALA A 54 -23.91 -19.67 9.04
CA ALA A 54 -24.44 -18.31 8.86
C ALA A 54 -24.80 -18.02 7.38
N SER A 55 -24.00 -18.53 6.44
CA SER A 55 -24.18 -18.28 5.00
C SER A 55 -25.19 -19.21 4.33
N LEU A 56 -25.27 -20.50 4.73
CA LEU A 56 -26.08 -21.50 4.04
C LEU A 56 -27.46 -21.70 4.68
N CYS A 57 -27.56 -21.58 6.01
CA CYS A 57 -28.76 -22.02 6.72
C CYS A 57 -29.81 -20.93 6.92
N HIS A 58 -29.53 -19.66 6.59
CA HIS A 58 -30.50 -18.54 6.52
C HIS A 58 -31.65 -18.53 7.56
N HIS A 59 -31.38 -18.89 8.81
CA HIS A 59 -32.40 -18.99 9.89
C HIS A 59 -33.49 -20.06 9.70
N GLU A 60 -33.22 -21.13 8.95
CA GLU A 60 -34.06 -22.33 8.98
C GLU A 60 -34.22 -22.83 10.43
N GLU A 61 -35.44 -23.26 10.80
CA GLU A 61 -35.76 -23.72 12.15
C GLU A 61 -34.82 -24.85 12.57
N THR A 62 -33.84 -24.52 13.39
CA THR A 62 -32.95 -25.51 14.00
C THR A 62 -33.68 -26.32 15.03
N SER A 63 -33.31 -27.60 15.15
CA SER A 63 -33.74 -28.41 16.29
C SER A 63 -33.39 -27.72 17.62
N GLN A 64 -34.26 -27.84 18.61
CA GLN A 64 -34.06 -27.29 19.94
C GLN A 64 -32.76 -27.81 20.61
N GLU A 65 -32.34 -29.02 20.24
CA GLU A 65 -31.07 -29.61 20.70
C GLU A 65 -29.85 -28.87 20.12
N LEU A 66 -29.86 -28.57 18.82
CA LEU A 66 -28.76 -27.86 18.16
C LEU A 66 -28.65 -26.43 18.68
N SER A 67 -29.76 -25.72 18.91
CA SER A 67 -29.73 -24.38 19.50
C SER A 67 -29.11 -24.37 20.91
N LEU A 68 -29.39 -25.40 21.72
CA LEU A 68 -28.83 -25.56 23.06
C LEU A 68 -27.31 -25.79 23.02
N LYS A 69 -26.85 -26.66 22.10
CA LYS A 69 -25.42 -26.91 21.89
C LYS A 69 -24.69 -25.68 21.35
N LEU A 70 -25.31 -24.92 20.46
CA LEU A 70 -24.75 -23.67 19.93
C LEU A 70 -24.64 -22.59 21.01
N SER A 71 -25.62 -22.49 21.91
CA SER A 71 -25.54 -21.61 23.09
C SER A 71 -24.39 -22.00 24.01
N LEU A 72 -24.21 -23.30 24.27
CA LEU A 72 -23.09 -23.78 25.09
C LEU A 72 -21.74 -23.46 24.45
N LEU A 73 -21.65 -23.56 23.11
CA LEU A 73 -20.44 -23.17 22.38
C LEU A 73 -20.16 -21.67 22.55
N THR A 74 -21.15 -20.80 22.37
CA THR A 74 -20.95 -19.36 22.52
C THR A 74 -20.51 -18.97 23.93
N ASP A 75 -21.05 -19.65 24.95
CA ASP A 75 -20.62 -19.43 26.34
C ASP A 75 -19.17 -19.86 26.56
N GLN A 76 -18.76 -21.02 26.04
CA GLN A 76 -17.36 -21.45 26.08
C GLN A 76 -16.43 -20.49 25.34
N LEU A 77 -16.85 -19.98 24.17
CA LEU A 77 -16.07 -19.00 23.41
C LEU A 77 -15.90 -17.68 24.20
N CYS A 78 -16.92 -17.23 24.92
CA CYS A 78 -16.85 -16.06 25.80
C CYS A 78 -15.89 -16.27 27.00
N VAL A 79 -15.73 -17.50 27.48
CA VAL A 79 -14.71 -17.82 28.49
C VAL A 79 -13.32 -17.74 27.86
N LEU A 80 -13.12 -18.38 26.70
CA LEU A 80 -11.84 -18.44 26.01
C LEU A 80 -11.34 -17.06 25.55
N VAL A 81 -12.22 -16.16 25.10
CA VAL A 81 -11.82 -14.82 24.65
C VAL A 81 -11.26 -13.94 25.78
N ASN A 82 -11.53 -14.30 27.04
CA ASN A 82 -10.99 -13.62 28.23
C ASN A 82 -9.81 -14.36 28.87
N ASP A 83 -9.34 -15.45 28.27
CA ASP A 83 -8.21 -16.20 28.79
C ASP A 83 -6.87 -15.51 28.44
N ASP A 84 -6.33 -14.76 29.38
CA ASP A 84 -5.04 -14.09 29.24
C ASP A 84 -3.84 -15.05 29.27
N SER A 85 -4.04 -16.33 29.64
CA SER A 85 -2.96 -17.31 29.65
C SER A 85 -2.58 -17.79 28.24
N ASN A 86 -3.50 -17.68 27.27
CA ASN A 86 -3.27 -18.10 25.89
C ASN A 86 -3.83 -17.06 24.88
N PRO A 87 -3.04 -16.01 24.56
CA PRO A 87 -3.52 -14.91 23.72
C PRO A 87 -3.87 -15.33 22.29
N GLU A 88 -3.20 -16.37 21.75
CA GLU A 88 -3.53 -16.89 20.41
C GLU A 88 -4.90 -17.58 20.42
N LEU A 89 -5.18 -18.40 21.44
CA LEU A 89 -6.48 -19.06 21.57
C LEU A 89 -7.61 -18.05 21.79
N ALA A 90 -7.38 -17.04 22.64
CA ALA A 90 -8.32 -15.94 22.84
C ALA A 90 -8.61 -15.18 21.53
N LEU A 91 -7.58 -14.93 20.72
CA LEU A 91 -7.74 -14.29 19.42
C LEU A 91 -8.59 -15.13 18.45
N ARG A 92 -8.34 -16.44 18.37
CA ARG A 92 -9.17 -17.33 17.53
C ARG A 92 -10.60 -17.44 18.04
N ALA A 93 -10.81 -17.40 19.36
CA ALA A 93 -12.14 -17.35 19.95
C ALA A 93 -12.91 -16.09 19.50
N ALA A 94 -12.25 -14.93 19.45
CA ALA A 94 -12.84 -13.70 18.89
C ALA A 94 -13.26 -13.88 17.42
N GLY A 95 -12.47 -14.60 16.62
CA GLY A 95 -12.80 -14.95 15.24
C GLY A 95 -14.07 -15.80 15.12
N SER A 96 -14.20 -16.85 15.94
CA SER A 96 -15.44 -17.65 15.99
C SER A 96 -16.64 -16.85 16.51
N LEU A 97 -16.45 -15.97 17.49
CA LEU A 97 -17.52 -15.09 17.96
C LEU A 97 -17.97 -14.10 16.87
N CYS A 98 -17.07 -13.67 15.98
CA CYS A 98 -17.42 -12.85 14.82
C CYS A 98 -18.30 -13.63 13.82
N ALA A 99 -17.97 -14.90 13.57
CA ALA A 99 -18.82 -15.79 12.78
C ALA A 99 -20.20 -16.00 13.45
N ALA A 100 -20.21 -16.22 14.77
CA ALA A 100 -21.43 -16.36 15.55
C ALA A 100 -22.31 -15.10 15.53
N LEU A 101 -21.71 -13.90 15.52
CA LEU A 101 -22.42 -12.63 15.43
C LEU A 101 -23.24 -12.48 14.15
N SER A 102 -22.82 -13.16 13.08
CA SER A 102 -23.53 -13.18 11.80
C SER A 102 -24.78 -14.07 11.82
N ILE A 103 -25.02 -14.79 12.92
CA ILE A 103 -26.18 -15.65 13.13
C ILE A 103 -27.16 -14.93 14.09
N PRO A 104 -28.23 -14.30 13.56
CA PRO A 104 -29.32 -13.74 14.35
C PRO A 104 -29.78 -14.58 15.53
N GLY A 105 -29.83 -13.96 16.70
CA GLY A 105 -30.32 -14.55 17.94
C GLY A 105 -29.36 -15.51 18.66
N LEU A 106 -28.19 -15.81 18.08
CA LEU A 106 -27.26 -16.77 18.68
C LEU A 106 -26.50 -16.19 19.89
N LEU A 107 -26.05 -14.94 19.82
CA LEU A 107 -25.36 -14.28 20.94
C LEU A 107 -26.37 -13.57 21.83
N THR A 108 -26.32 -13.88 23.13
CA THR A 108 -27.16 -13.24 24.15
C THR A 108 -26.60 -11.89 24.58
N ALA A 109 -27.41 -11.08 25.27
CA ALA A 109 -26.96 -9.80 25.81
C ALA A 109 -25.74 -9.93 26.75
N THR A 110 -25.69 -11.00 27.56
CA THR A 110 -24.55 -11.28 28.44
C THR A 110 -23.30 -11.62 27.65
N ASN A 111 -23.41 -12.40 26.56
CA ASN A 111 -22.27 -12.67 25.68
C ASN A 111 -21.74 -11.37 25.06
N LEU A 112 -22.63 -10.49 24.58
CA LEU A 112 -22.23 -9.21 23.98
C LEU A 112 -21.54 -8.28 24.99
N ASP A 113 -21.98 -8.27 26.25
CA ASP A 113 -21.33 -7.51 27.33
C ASP A 113 -19.92 -8.02 27.64
N VAL A 114 -19.75 -9.34 27.68
CA VAL A 114 -18.44 -9.97 27.85
C VAL A 114 -17.51 -9.55 26.71
N ILE A 115 -17.96 -9.64 25.47
CA ILE A 115 -17.15 -9.28 24.30
C ILE A 115 -16.81 -7.79 24.28
N ARG A 116 -17.78 -6.92 24.64
CA ARG A 116 -17.54 -5.48 24.81
C ARG A 116 -16.41 -5.23 25.81
N SER A 117 -16.45 -5.89 26.97
CA SER A 117 -15.41 -5.78 27.99
C SER A 117 -14.05 -6.22 27.43
N THR A 118 -13.99 -7.33 26.71
CA THR A 118 -12.76 -7.81 26.06
C THR A 118 -12.21 -6.80 25.04
N LEU A 119 -13.05 -6.24 24.18
CA LEU A 119 -12.61 -5.26 23.16
C LEU A 119 -12.04 -3.99 23.80
N VAL A 120 -12.71 -3.47 24.84
CA VAL A 120 -12.21 -2.32 25.61
C VAL A 120 -10.87 -2.66 26.25
N ARG A 121 -10.80 -3.82 26.91
CA ARG A 121 -9.61 -4.32 27.60
C ARG A 121 -8.40 -4.40 26.67
N VAL A 122 -8.57 -5.03 25.51
CA VAL A 122 -7.51 -5.21 24.51
C VAL A 122 -7.08 -3.86 23.92
N ALA A 123 -8.02 -2.92 23.75
CA ALA A 123 -7.69 -1.60 23.21
C ALA A 123 -6.90 -0.73 24.20
N THR A 124 -7.29 -0.69 25.49
CA THR A 124 -6.82 0.36 26.42
C THR A 124 -5.89 -0.10 27.53
N GLN A 125 -5.88 -1.37 27.93
CA GLN A 125 -4.97 -1.81 28.98
C GLN A 125 -3.52 -1.82 28.48
N ASP A 126 -2.59 -1.31 29.28
CA ASP A 126 -1.18 -1.19 28.88
C ASP A 126 -0.54 -2.55 28.54
N ALA A 127 -0.80 -3.57 29.35
CA ALA A 127 -0.27 -4.92 29.19
C ALA A 127 -1.06 -5.80 28.20
N ALA A 128 -2.03 -5.23 27.46
CA ALA A 128 -2.83 -6.00 26.52
C ALA A 128 -2.01 -6.51 25.31
N PRO A 129 -2.38 -7.69 24.77
CA PRO A 129 -1.78 -8.19 23.54
C PRO A 129 -2.13 -7.27 22.34
N PRO A 130 -1.37 -7.35 21.24
CA PRO A 130 -1.69 -6.61 20.02
C PRO A 130 -3.12 -6.90 19.53
N VAL A 131 -3.79 -5.88 19.00
CA VAL A 131 -5.10 -6.04 18.35
C VAL A 131 -4.92 -6.87 17.07
N GLY A 132 -5.38 -8.12 17.07
CA GLY A 132 -5.46 -8.95 15.87
C GLY A 132 -6.57 -8.53 14.89
N ALA A 133 -6.62 -9.19 13.72
CA ALA A 133 -7.64 -8.89 12.70
C ALA A 133 -9.05 -9.26 13.18
N GLU A 134 -9.15 -10.32 13.98
CA GLU A 134 -10.36 -10.91 14.52
C GLU A 134 -11.12 -9.93 15.42
N HIS A 135 -10.44 -9.23 16.33
CA HIS A 135 -11.07 -8.20 17.16
C HIS A 135 -11.63 -7.06 16.31
N ARG A 136 -10.84 -6.58 15.34
CA ARG A 136 -11.23 -5.52 14.43
C ARG A 136 -12.42 -5.94 13.56
N ASP A 137 -12.45 -7.18 13.11
CA ASP A 137 -13.48 -7.70 12.23
C ASP A 137 -14.77 -7.98 13.00
N PHE A 138 -14.67 -8.40 14.27
CA PHE A 138 -15.81 -8.46 15.19
C PHE A 138 -16.42 -7.07 15.38
N LEU A 139 -15.62 -6.07 15.78
CA LEU A 139 -16.15 -4.72 16.00
C LEU A 139 -16.75 -4.14 14.72
N ALA A 140 -16.13 -4.39 13.57
CA ALA A 140 -16.67 -4.00 12.27
C ALA A 140 -18.01 -4.68 11.94
N ALA A 141 -18.16 -5.97 12.27
CA ALA A 141 -19.43 -6.67 12.13
C ALA A 141 -20.50 -6.08 13.05
N ALA A 142 -20.14 -5.78 14.30
CA ALA A 142 -21.04 -5.12 15.25
C ALA A 142 -21.48 -3.72 14.77
N VAL A 143 -20.56 -2.94 14.17
CA VAL A 143 -20.86 -1.65 13.53
C VAL A 143 -21.83 -1.81 12.35
N ARG A 144 -21.62 -2.80 11.47
CA ARG A 144 -22.54 -3.07 10.35
C ARG A 144 -23.94 -3.44 10.81
N LEU A 145 -24.03 -4.18 11.91
CA LEU A 145 -25.28 -4.64 12.50
C LEU A 145 -25.94 -3.60 13.44
N ASN A 146 -25.34 -2.41 13.60
CA ASN A 146 -25.81 -1.36 14.50
C ASN A 146 -26.03 -1.83 15.95
N LEU A 147 -25.11 -2.64 16.47
CA LEU A 147 -25.23 -3.16 17.84
C LEU A 147 -24.81 -2.11 18.88
N PRO A 148 -25.53 -1.96 20.01
CA PRO A 148 -25.20 -0.98 21.06
C PRO A 148 -23.78 -1.11 21.63
N LEU A 149 -23.21 -2.32 21.61
CA LEU A 149 -21.85 -2.55 22.07
C LEU A 149 -20.83 -1.74 21.25
N ALA A 150 -21.09 -1.56 19.95
CA ALA A 150 -20.17 -0.88 19.04
C ALA A 150 -20.07 0.61 19.39
N ASP A 151 -21.19 1.26 19.70
CA ASP A 151 -21.23 2.68 20.07
C ASP A 151 -20.42 2.95 21.34
N GLY A 152 -20.55 2.07 22.33
CA GLY A 152 -19.77 2.18 23.57
C GLY A 152 -18.27 2.02 23.35
N VAL A 153 -17.85 1.05 22.53
CA VAL A 153 -16.44 0.84 22.20
C VAL A 153 -15.89 2.01 21.37
N LEU A 154 -16.60 2.46 20.34
CA LEU A 154 -16.16 3.56 19.48
C LEU A 154 -16.04 4.88 20.25
N SER A 155 -16.96 5.16 21.18
CA SER A 155 -16.89 6.36 22.02
C SER A 155 -15.61 6.38 22.87
N LEU A 156 -15.28 5.25 23.49
CA LEU A 156 -14.07 5.11 24.28
C LEU A 156 -12.80 5.19 23.43
N LEU A 157 -12.79 4.58 22.24
CA LEU A 157 -11.67 4.72 21.29
C LEU A 157 -11.47 6.17 20.85
N LYS A 158 -12.56 6.93 20.67
CA LYS A 158 -12.50 8.35 20.32
C LYS A 158 -11.88 9.17 21.44
N GLU A 159 -12.29 8.94 22.69
CA GLU A 159 -11.71 9.61 23.86
C GLU A 159 -10.20 9.36 23.95
N GLU A 160 -9.77 8.11 23.76
CA GLU A 160 -8.36 7.72 23.75
C GLU A 160 -7.56 8.39 22.62
N ILE A 161 -8.14 8.52 21.43
CA ILE A 161 -7.52 9.26 20.30
C ILE A 161 -7.34 10.74 20.66
N CYS A 162 -8.35 11.35 21.28
CA CYS A 162 -8.31 12.75 21.70
C CYS A 162 -7.30 13.00 22.84
N GLN A 163 -6.96 11.99 23.65
CA GLN A 163 -5.89 12.09 24.65
C GLN A 163 -4.48 12.15 24.01
N GLY A 164 -4.35 11.72 22.76
CA GLY A 164 -3.11 11.77 21.99
C GLY A 164 -2.23 10.52 22.11
N TYR A 165 -0.93 10.71 21.86
CA TYR A 165 0.01 9.59 21.75
C TYR A 165 0.35 8.96 23.10
N HIS A 166 0.22 7.64 23.16
CA HIS A 166 0.69 6.78 24.24
C HIS A 166 1.41 5.55 23.65
N PRO A 167 2.68 5.30 24.00
CA PRO A 167 3.53 4.30 23.33
C PRO A 167 2.97 2.87 23.30
N THR A 168 2.24 2.47 24.34
CA THR A 168 1.75 1.09 24.50
C THR A 168 0.39 0.86 23.87
N LYS A 169 -0.51 1.85 23.86
CA LYS A 169 -1.94 1.68 23.52
C LYS A 169 -2.35 2.32 22.20
N THR A 170 -1.69 3.39 21.74
CA THR A 170 -2.14 4.14 20.56
C THR A 170 -2.27 3.30 19.31
N GLU A 171 -1.32 2.39 19.03
CA GLU A 171 -1.44 1.52 17.86
C GLU A 171 -2.67 0.60 17.97
N ARG A 172 -2.96 0.03 19.15
CA ARG A 172 -4.13 -0.81 19.38
C ARG A 172 -5.43 -0.02 19.20
N VAL A 173 -5.50 1.18 19.79
CA VAL A 173 -6.66 2.08 19.67
C VAL A 173 -6.92 2.46 18.22
N LEU A 174 -5.90 2.90 17.49
CA LEU A 174 -6.03 3.30 16.07
C LEU A 174 -6.36 2.11 15.17
N ARG A 175 -5.75 0.95 15.40
CA ARG A 175 -6.06 -0.26 14.62
C ARG A 175 -7.51 -0.70 14.81
N MET A 176 -8.02 -0.65 16.05
CA MET A 176 -9.41 -0.99 16.36
C MET A 176 -10.39 0.03 15.77
N SER A 177 -10.05 1.33 15.80
CA SER A 177 -10.91 2.41 15.30
C SER A 177 -11.22 2.30 13.80
N THR A 178 -10.37 1.61 13.02
CA THR A 178 -10.63 1.29 11.60
C THR A 178 -11.96 0.55 11.37
N ALA A 179 -12.54 -0.08 12.39
CA ALA A 179 -13.88 -0.68 12.35
C ALA A 179 -15.00 0.32 12.03
N CYS A 180 -14.82 1.59 12.38
CA CYS A 180 -15.81 2.65 12.14
C CYS A 180 -16.17 2.81 10.65
N ALA A 181 -15.25 2.47 9.75
CA ALA A 181 -15.44 2.56 8.29
C ALA A 181 -16.50 1.60 7.74
N SER A 182 -17.02 0.70 8.56
CA SER A 182 -18.01 -0.30 8.13
C SER A 182 -19.44 0.24 8.02
N ASN A 183 -19.69 1.47 8.48
CA ASN A 183 -20.97 2.17 8.35
C ASN A 183 -20.74 3.70 8.31
N THR A 184 -21.52 4.42 7.50
CA THR A 184 -21.44 5.88 7.35
C THR A 184 -21.60 6.63 8.67
N MET A 185 -22.53 6.21 9.54
CA MET A 185 -22.77 6.90 10.81
C MET A 185 -21.54 6.83 11.73
N SER A 186 -21.01 5.64 11.96
CA SER A 186 -19.82 5.42 12.79
C SER A 186 -18.59 6.10 12.20
N LEU A 187 -18.44 6.08 10.87
CA LEU A 187 -17.35 6.78 10.21
C LEU A 187 -17.45 8.30 10.42
N SER A 188 -18.64 8.88 10.23
CA SER A 188 -18.86 10.32 10.44
C SER A 188 -18.60 10.75 11.90
N PHE A 189 -18.80 9.84 12.85
CA PHE A 189 -18.52 10.07 14.27
C PHE A 189 -17.01 10.05 14.60
N MET A 190 -16.24 9.17 13.97
CA MET A 190 -14.82 8.93 14.29
C MET A 190 -13.83 9.73 13.43
N LEU A 191 -14.11 9.87 12.13
CA LEU A 191 -13.20 10.45 11.16
C LEU A 191 -12.74 11.88 11.52
N PRO A 192 -13.61 12.78 12.04
CA PRO A 192 -13.18 14.12 12.44
C PRO A 192 -12.07 14.09 13.50
N SER A 193 -12.20 13.27 14.56
CA SER A 193 -11.19 13.19 15.63
C SER A 193 -9.88 12.56 15.17
N LEU A 194 -9.94 11.56 14.28
CA LEU A 194 -8.75 11.00 13.64
C LEU A 194 -8.03 12.05 12.79
N THR A 195 -8.79 12.83 12.02
CA THR A 195 -8.25 13.88 11.15
C THR A 195 -7.65 15.02 11.96
N GLU A 196 -8.35 15.49 12.99
CA GLU A 196 -7.87 16.54 13.88
C GLU A 196 -6.60 16.11 14.64
N SER A 197 -6.56 14.86 15.12
CA SER A 197 -5.36 14.29 15.76
C SER A 197 -4.19 14.16 14.78
N PHE A 198 -4.46 13.83 13.52
CA PHE A 198 -3.44 13.83 12.47
C PHE A 198 -2.89 15.24 12.26
N VAL A 199 -3.75 16.23 12.06
CA VAL A 199 -3.34 17.62 11.85
C VAL A 199 -2.54 18.15 13.04
N SER A 200 -2.97 17.90 14.28
CA SER A 200 -2.24 18.31 15.48
C SER A 200 -0.89 17.61 15.63
N SER A 201 -0.79 16.32 15.25
CA SER A 201 0.48 15.58 15.32
C SER A 201 1.59 16.16 14.44
N PHE A 202 1.24 16.78 13.31
CA PHE A 202 2.18 17.51 12.44
C PHE A 202 2.66 18.81 13.10
N ARG A 203 1.76 19.54 13.78
CA ARG A 203 2.11 20.78 14.50
C ARG A 203 3.01 20.52 15.71
N ASP A 204 2.76 19.41 16.41
CA ASP A 204 3.51 19.03 17.60
C ASP A 204 4.81 18.26 17.29
N ASN A 205 5.13 18.04 16.00
CA ASN A 205 6.29 17.27 15.53
C ASN A 205 6.43 15.87 16.18
N ARG A 206 5.31 15.15 16.31
CA ARG A 206 5.27 13.81 16.91
C ARG A 206 5.35 12.71 15.85
N ALA A 207 6.52 12.53 15.24
CA ALA A 207 6.72 11.58 14.13
C ALA A 207 6.17 10.15 14.36
N PRO A 208 6.32 9.51 15.55
CA PRO A 208 5.74 8.19 15.78
C PRO A 208 4.21 8.18 15.72
N TYR A 209 3.57 9.22 16.29
CA TYR A 209 2.11 9.31 16.28
C TYR A 209 1.57 9.62 14.89
N GLN A 210 2.23 10.55 14.20
CA GLN A 210 1.96 10.92 12.82
C GLN A 210 1.96 9.71 11.88
N LYS A 211 3.00 8.87 11.97
CA LYS A 211 3.12 7.62 11.18
C LYS A 211 1.94 6.68 11.44
N LEU A 212 1.59 6.44 12.70
CA LEU A 212 0.47 5.57 13.06
C LEU A 212 -0.87 6.14 12.58
N LEU A 213 -1.11 7.44 12.75
CA LEU A 213 -2.34 8.08 12.29
C LEU A 213 -2.46 8.02 10.77
N ALA A 214 -1.38 8.30 10.03
CA ALA A 214 -1.35 8.20 8.58
C ALA A 214 -1.72 6.78 8.10
N LYS A 215 -1.05 5.77 8.67
CA LYS A 215 -1.28 4.36 8.36
C LYS A 215 -2.73 3.94 8.62
N TYR A 216 -3.28 4.28 9.79
CA TYR A 216 -4.63 3.83 10.14
C TYR A 216 -5.74 4.68 9.52
N LEU A 217 -5.48 5.94 9.15
CA LEU A 217 -6.37 6.70 8.26
C LEU A 217 -6.42 6.09 6.86
N LEU A 218 -5.28 5.63 6.32
CA LEU A 218 -5.25 4.89 5.06
C LEU A 218 -6.07 3.59 5.14
N ASP A 219 -5.93 2.84 6.24
CA ASP A 219 -6.76 1.65 6.49
C ASP A 219 -8.26 1.98 6.58
N VAL A 220 -8.63 3.10 7.23
CA VAL A 220 -10.02 3.60 7.29
C VAL A 220 -10.55 3.87 5.88
N VAL A 221 -9.79 4.59 5.04
CA VAL A 221 -10.18 4.92 3.66
C VAL A 221 -10.33 3.66 2.82
N CYS A 222 -9.34 2.77 2.86
CA CYS A 222 -9.37 1.50 2.12
C CYS A 222 -10.53 0.60 2.56
N ARG A 223 -10.87 0.60 3.86
CA ARG A 223 -11.99 -0.17 4.37
C ARG A 223 -13.33 0.45 4.00
N ALA A 224 -13.46 1.76 4.05
CA ALA A 224 -14.67 2.47 3.64
C ALA A 224 -14.99 2.16 2.18
N GLU A 225 -13.98 2.17 1.29
CA GLU A 225 -14.13 1.75 -0.10
C GLU A 225 -14.62 0.30 -0.23
N LYS A 226 -14.00 -0.65 0.48
CA LYS A 226 -14.42 -2.07 0.49
C LYS A 226 -15.86 -2.26 1.00
N CYS A 227 -16.29 -1.44 1.95
CA CYS A 227 -17.63 -1.49 2.53
C CYS A 227 -18.67 -0.67 1.76
N GLY A 228 -18.28 0.10 0.74
CA GLY A 228 -19.17 1.02 0.04
C GLY A 228 -19.60 2.23 0.88
N THR A 229 -18.85 2.56 1.93
CA THR A 229 -19.11 3.70 2.82
C THR A 229 -18.60 4.99 2.20
N THR A 230 -19.41 6.05 2.23
CA THR A 230 -19.05 7.35 1.63
C THR A 230 -18.02 8.09 2.47
N VAL A 231 -16.89 8.46 1.86
CA VAL A 231 -15.86 9.34 2.45
C VAL A 231 -15.76 10.63 1.63
N HIS A 232 -15.68 11.78 2.31
CA HIS A 232 -15.37 13.06 1.65
C HIS A 232 -13.86 13.16 1.38
N HIS A 233 -13.38 12.42 0.37
CA HIS A 233 -11.95 12.29 0.06
C HIS A 233 -11.23 13.64 -0.14
N ALA A 234 -11.87 14.59 -0.84
CA ALA A 234 -11.29 15.91 -1.10
C ALA A 234 -11.06 16.72 0.18
N ALA A 235 -12.04 16.76 1.09
CA ALA A 235 -11.93 17.48 2.36
C ALA A 235 -10.85 16.87 3.27
N LEU A 236 -10.76 15.53 3.30
CA LEU A 236 -9.72 14.84 4.04
C LEU A 236 -8.34 15.10 3.43
N LEU A 237 -8.21 15.01 2.11
CA LEU A 237 -6.95 15.30 1.41
C LEU A 237 -6.50 16.74 1.64
N GLN A 238 -7.40 17.71 1.52
CA GLN A 238 -7.10 19.12 1.78
C GLN A 238 -6.56 19.33 3.20
N SER A 239 -7.18 18.68 4.19
CA SER A 239 -6.74 18.76 5.59
C SER A 239 -5.35 18.15 5.79
N VAL A 240 -5.09 16.99 5.19
CA VAL A 240 -3.79 16.30 5.25
C VAL A 240 -2.70 17.13 4.58
N VAL A 241 -2.97 17.65 3.38
CA VAL A 241 -2.04 18.49 2.59
C VAL A 241 -1.73 19.79 3.32
N ALA A 242 -2.74 20.45 3.90
CA ALA A 242 -2.53 21.69 4.65
C ALA A 242 -1.62 21.46 5.87
N ALA A 243 -1.89 20.42 6.66
CA ALA A 243 -1.05 20.07 7.81
C ALA A 243 0.39 19.74 7.42
N TRP A 244 0.57 19.00 6.32
CA TRP A 244 1.90 18.71 5.77
C TRP A 244 2.62 20.00 5.38
N ILE A 245 1.99 20.88 4.60
CA ILE A 245 2.62 22.13 4.16
C ILE A 245 2.95 23.04 5.35
N GLU A 246 2.04 23.16 6.32
CA GLU A 246 2.25 23.93 7.56
C GLU A 246 3.51 23.44 8.30
N SER A 247 3.72 22.12 8.42
CA SER A 247 4.88 21.57 9.12
C SER A 247 6.21 21.82 8.40
N LEU A 248 6.20 22.13 7.10
CA LEU A 248 7.42 22.48 6.36
C LEU A 248 7.87 23.92 6.60
N GLY A 249 6.94 24.79 7.02
CA GLY A 249 7.22 26.22 7.26
C GLY A 249 7.72 26.54 8.68
N SER A 250 7.57 25.63 9.64
CA SER A 250 8.06 25.81 11.00
C SER A 250 9.58 25.65 11.06
N GLU A 251 10.30 26.62 11.62
CA GLU A 251 11.79 26.69 11.74
C GLU A 251 12.42 25.53 12.57
N GLN A 252 11.66 24.51 12.95
CA GLN A 252 12.08 23.43 13.83
C GLN A 252 12.50 22.19 13.04
N GLY A 253 13.76 22.18 12.58
CA GLY A 253 14.49 20.98 12.17
C GLY A 253 14.17 20.46 10.77
N THR A 254 15.19 19.94 10.08
CA THR A 254 15.04 19.23 8.82
C THR A 254 14.29 17.91 9.07
N ALA A 255 12.96 17.95 9.01
CA ALA A 255 12.14 16.75 9.15
C ALA A 255 12.58 15.71 8.09
N ALA A 256 12.87 14.50 8.53
CA ALA A 256 13.40 13.46 7.66
C ALA A 256 12.29 13.01 6.70
N THR A 257 12.64 12.76 5.43
CA THR A 257 11.69 12.26 4.42
C THR A 257 11.00 10.97 4.85
N GLU A 258 11.68 10.13 5.64
CA GLU A 258 11.15 8.90 6.23
C GLU A 258 9.93 9.13 7.13
N ASP A 259 9.82 10.32 7.75
CA ASP A 259 8.69 10.65 8.61
C ASP A 259 7.39 10.87 7.84
N PHE A 260 7.50 11.14 6.54
CA PHE A 260 6.37 11.42 5.66
C PHE A 260 5.94 10.24 4.80
N VAL A 261 6.62 9.09 4.88
CA VAL A 261 6.33 7.94 4.00
C VAL A 261 4.89 7.45 4.16
N GLU A 262 4.43 7.22 5.39
CA GLU A 262 3.04 6.77 5.64
C GLU A 262 2.01 7.84 5.22
N ALA A 263 2.30 9.12 5.47
CA ALA A 263 1.45 10.22 5.03
C ALA A 263 1.39 10.30 3.49
N SER A 264 2.50 9.99 2.80
CA SER A 264 2.54 9.95 1.34
C SER A 264 1.60 8.88 0.79
N LEU A 265 1.54 7.69 1.40
CA LEU A 265 0.64 6.61 0.99
C LEU A 265 -0.83 7.00 1.16
N LEU A 266 -1.16 7.68 2.26
CA LEU A 266 -2.49 8.26 2.47
C LEU A 266 -2.85 9.29 1.38
N VAL A 267 -1.94 10.23 1.09
CA VAL A 267 -2.14 11.24 0.03
C VAL A 267 -2.33 10.58 -1.33
N GLN A 268 -1.54 9.56 -1.68
CA GLN A 268 -1.65 8.83 -2.94
C GLN A 268 -3.04 8.19 -3.10
N LYS A 269 -3.52 7.49 -2.06
CA LYS A 269 -4.85 6.86 -2.07
C LYS A 269 -5.96 7.91 -2.16
N LEU A 270 -5.86 9.02 -1.42
CA LEU A 270 -6.87 10.07 -1.47
C LEU A 270 -6.89 10.80 -2.83
N ALA A 271 -5.72 11.09 -3.40
CA ALA A 271 -5.60 11.71 -4.72
C ALA A 271 -6.20 10.84 -5.83
N GLN A 272 -6.02 9.51 -5.73
CA GLN A 272 -6.65 8.54 -6.63
C GLN A 272 -8.19 8.59 -6.59
N MET A 273 -8.77 8.86 -5.43
CA MET A 273 -10.22 8.80 -5.17
C MET A 273 -10.93 10.15 -5.36
N CYS A 274 -10.19 11.25 -5.51
CA CYS A 274 -10.77 12.58 -5.69
C CYS A 274 -11.31 12.78 -7.11
N SER A 275 -12.31 13.65 -7.24
CA SER A 275 -12.77 14.12 -8.55
C SER A 275 -11.69 15.00 -9.21
N ALA A 276 -11.75 15.12 -10.54
CA ALA A 276 -10.78 15.91 -11.29
C ALA A 276 -10.84 17.42 -10.96
N SER A 277 -12.00 17.95 -10.55
CA SER A 277 -12.12 19.34 -10.11
C SER A 277 -11.44 19.57 -8.77
N ASP A 278 -11.73 18.73 -7.78
CA ASP A 278 -11.28 18.94 -6.40
C ASP A 278 -9.77 18.78 -6.30
N ILE A 279 -9.22 17.75 -6.96
CA ILE A 279 -7.78 17.50 -6.94
C ILE A 279 -6.99 18.58 -7.68
N ARG A 280 -7.58 19.25 -8.67
CA ARG A 280 -6.94 20.35 -9.40
C ARG A 280 -6.77 21.58 -8.50
N GLU A 281 -7.78 21.88 -7.69
CA GLU A 281 -7.70 22.97 -6.69
C GLU A 281 -6.62 22.68 -5.65
N ILE A 282 -6.63 21.48 -5.06
CA ILE A 282 -5.63 21.06 -4.07
C ILE A 282 -4.22 21.06 -4.69
N TYR A 283 -4.07 20.56 -5.91
CA TYR A 283 -2.79 20.56 -6.62
C TYR A 283 -2.29 21.97 -6.91
N SER A 284 -3.17 22.93 -7.22
CA SER A 284 -2.80 24.34 -7.39
C SER A 284 -2.15 24.91 -6.14
N THR A 285 -2.69 24.62 -4.95
CA THR A 285 -2.11 25.05 -3.67
C THR A 285 -0.73 24.44 -3.42
N ILE A 286 -0.56 23.15 -3.73
CA ILE A 286 0.73 22.46 -3.60
C ILE A 286 1.75 23.08 -4.57
N LEU A 287 1.33 23.32 -5.81
CA LEU A 287 2.17 23.90 -6.85
C LEU A 287 2.64 25.31 -6.47
N GLU A 288 1.75 26.17 -5.98
CA GLU A 288 2.13 27.50 -5.50
C GLU A 288 3.14 27.45 -4.35
N THR A 289 2.97 26.53 -3.41
CA THR A 289 3.93 26.31 -2.33
C THR A 289 5.28 25.85 -2.88
N CYS A 290 5.28 24.93 -3.84
CA CYS A 290 6.49 24.43 -4.50
C CYS A 290 7.23 25.54 -5.26
N LEU A 291 6.51 26.37 -6.01
CA LEU A 291 7.10 27.49 -6.77
C LEU A 291 7.61 28.64 -5.89
N LYS A 292 7.05 28.82 -4.69
CA LYS A 292 7.54 29.80 -3.70
C LYS A 292 8.83 29.34 -3.03
N ALA A 293 9.09 28.03 -2.97
CA ALA A 293 10.34 27.50 -2.45
C ALA A 293 11.49 27.74 -3.44
N ASN A 294 12.60 28.34 -2.99
CA ASN A 294 13.79 28.55 -3.84
C ASN A 294 14.42 27.21 -4.28
N ILE A 295 14.52 26.26 -3.34
CA ILE A 295 14.89 24.87 -3.59
C ILE A 295 13.89 24.01 -2.80
N PRO A 296 12.98 23.26 -3.44
CA PRO A 296 12.01 22.45 -2.71
C PRO A 296 12.69 21.32 -1.93
N SER A 297 12.26 21.13 -0.69
CA SER A 297 12.76 20.06 0.18
C SER A 297 12.29 18.67 -0.30
N GLN A 298 12.97 17.61 0.12
CA GLN A 298 12.54 16.24 -0.21
C GLN A 298 11.10 15.94 0.23
N PRO A 299 10.64 16.29 1.46
CA PRO A 299 9.24 16.10 1.83
C PRO A 299 8.25 16.85 0.93
N LEU A 300 8.59 18.06 0.48
CA LEU A 300 7.74 18.82 -0.45
C LEU A 300 7.66 18.12 -1.81
N LEU A 301 8.79 17.63 -2.33
CA LEU A 301 8.80 16.88 -3.59
C LEU A 301 8.11 15.52 -3.47
N LEU A 302 8.15 14.87 -2.31
CA LEU A 302 7.40 13.64 -2.03
C LEU A 302 5.89 13.90 -2.06
N LEU A 303 5.43 15.04 -1.53
CA LEU A 303 4.04 15.47 -1.61
C LEU A 303 3.60 15.73 -3.07
N VAL A 304 4.40 16.49 -3.82
CA VAL A 304 4.17 16.76 -5.24
C VAL A 304 4.11 15.45 -6.04
N GLN A 305 5.06 14.54 -5.81
CA GLN A 305 5.11 13.22 -6.45
C GLN A 305 3.87 12.39 -6.13
N SER A 306 3.45 12.38 -4.86
CA SER A 306 2.29 11.61 -4.39
C SER A 306 1.01 12.04 -5.11
N VAL A 307 0.83 13.34 -5.37
CA VAL A 307 -0.33 13.86 -6.10
C VAL A 307 -0.20 13.66 -7.61
N ILE A 308 0.91 14.10 -8.23
CA ILE A 308 1.10 14.02 -9.69
C ILE A 308 0.98 12.59 -10.18
N CYS A 309 1.58 11.63 -9.45
CA CYS A 309 1.57 10.22 -9.86
C CYS A 309 0.22 9.52 -9.64
N HIS A 310 -0.70 10.09 -8.85
CA HIS A 310 -1.96 9.43 -8.47
C HIS A 310 -3.25 10.20 -8.80
N MET A 311 -3.17 11.46 -9.22
CA MET A 311 -4.36 12.22 -9.64
C MET A 311 -4.91 11.75 -11.00
N PRO A 312 -6.23 11.90 -11.26
CA PRO A 312 -6.86 11.70 -12.56
C PRO A 312 -6.17 12.48 -13.69
N ARG A 313 -6.14 11.90 -14.90
CA ARG A 313 -5.43 12.46 -16.07
C ARG A 313 -6.01 13.76 -16.57
N ASP A 314 -7.33 13.89 -16.51
CA ASP A 314 -8.11 15.07 -16.90
C ASP A 314 -7.96 16.25 -15.91
N ALA A 315 -7.44 16.00 -14.72
CA ALA A 315 -7.03 17.05 -13.78
C ALA A 315 -5.65 17.65 -14.11
N MET A 316 -4.83 16.94 -14.88
CA MET A 316 -3.44 17.31 -15.17
C MET A 316 -3.32 18.40 -16.25
N SER A 317 -2.44 19.38 -16.02
CA SER A 317 -2.09 20.42 -16.99
C SER A 317 -0.59 20.66 -17.01
N ALA A 318 -0.05 21.08 -18.16
CA ALA A 318 1.36 21.46 -18.25
C ALA A 318 1.61 22.80 -17.54
N ASP A 319 2.65 22.85 -16.72
CA ASP A 319 3.20 24.08 -16.14
C ASP A 319 4.71 24.11 -16.35
N GLU A 320 5.18 25.01 -17.22
CA GLU A 320 6.60 25.15 -17.56
C GLU A 320 7.45 25.57 -16.37
N ARG A 321 6.90 26.34 -15.42
CA ARG A 321 7.63 26.79 -14.23
C ARG A 321 7.95 25.61 -13.32
N LEU A 322 7.00 24.69 -13.17
CA LEU A 322 7.22 23.45 -12.44
C LEU A 322 8.29 22.60 -13.13
N VAL A 323 8.21 22.45 -14.46
CA VAL A 323 9.20 21.66 -15.23
C VAL A 323 10.59 22.22 -15.06
N GLN A 324 10.76 23.55 -15.16
CA GLN A 324 12.02 24.23 -14.94
C GLN A 324 12.55 23.96 -13.53
N LEU A 325 11.70 24.11 -12.50
CA LEU A 325 12.06 23.84 -11.11
C LEU A 325 12.50 22.38 -10.89
N LEU A 326 11.75 21.41 -11.42
CA LEU A 326 12.07 19.97 -11.28
C LEU A 326 13.33 19.57 -12.05
N SER A 327 13.68 20.33 -13.09
CA SER A 327 14.90 20.11 -13.88
C SER A 327 16.14 20.85 -13.35
N ASP A 328 15.99 21.63 -12.29
CA ASP A 328 17.08 22.42 -11.70
C ASP A 328 18.16 21.49 -11.13
N GLY A 329 19.41 21.71 -11.58
CA GLY A 329 20.56 20.93 -11.12
C GLY A 329 20.79 21.00 -9.63
N ARG A 330 20.34 22.06 -8.93
CA ARG A 330 20.49 22.24 -7.48
C ARG A 330 19.74 21.19 -6.65
N LEU A 331 18.84 20.41 -7.24
CA LEU A 331 18.07 19.35 -6.57
C LEU A 331 18.83 18.01 -6.47
N HIS A 332 20.15 18.02 -6.29
CA HIS A 332 20.97 16.81 -6.31
C HIS A 332 20.43 15.69 -5.40
N ASP A 333 20.14 15.99 -4.13
CA ASP A 333 19.67 15.01 -3.14
C ASP A 333 18.22 14.57 -3.36
N SER A 334 17.44 15.33 -4.14
CA SER A 334 16.01 15.09 -4.40
C SER A 334 15.71 14.71 -5.85
N SER A 335 16.75 14.51 -6.66
CA SER A 335 16.66 14.29 -8.11
C SER A 335 15.75 13.12 -8.47
N HIS A 336 15.76 12.06 -7.66
CA HIS A 336 14.87 10.91 -7.81
C HIS A 336 13.39 11.23 -7.61
N LEU A 337 13.04 12.15 -6.70
CA LEU A 337 11.65 12.60 -6.53
C LEU A 337 11.25 13.52 -7.68
N ALA A 338 12.15 14.40 -8.10
CA ALA A 338 11.91 15.29 -9.24
C ALA A 338 11.71 14.50 -10.55
N GLY A 339 12.52 13.47 -10.77
CA GLY A 339 12.39 12.52 -11.87
C GLY A 339 11.03 11.82 -11.85
N LYS A 340 10.63 11.27 -10.70
CA LYS A 340 9.30 10.65 -10.51
C LYS A 340 8.15 11.62 -10.85
N CYS A 341 8.24 12.89 -10.41
CA CYS A 341 7.26 13.92 -10.76
C CYS A 341 7.19 14.14 -12.27
N LEU A 342 8.34 14.34 -12.93
CA LEU A 342 8.41 14.53 -14.38
C LEU A 342 7.89 13.30 -15.13
N ALA A 343 8.18 12.09 -14.67
CA ALA A 343 7.66 10.85 -15.23
C ALA A 343 6.13 10.81 -15.19
N GLY A 344 5.52 11.18 -14.06
CA GLY A 344 4.08 11.28 -13.90
C GLY A 344 3.47 12.34 -14.83
N LEU A 345 4.11 13.51 -14.96
CA LEU A 345 3.69 14.57 -15.89
C LEU A 345 3.70 14.08 -17.34
N VAL A 346 4.86 13.65 -17.85
CA VAL A 346 4.97 13.24 -19.27
C VAL A 346 4.09 12.03 -19.58
N ASN A 347 3.82 11.16 -18.60
CA ASN A 347 2.95 10.01 -18.78
C ASN A 347 1.47 10.40 -18.96
N LYS A 348 0.97 11.33 -18.14
CA LYS A 348 -0.46 11.66 -18.05
C LYS A 348 -0.90 12.82 -18.95
N LEU A 349 0.01 13.71 -19.33
CA LEU A 349 -0.31 14.87 -20.17
C LEU A 349 -0.81 14.48 -21.57
N THR A 350 -1.58 15.40 -22.16
CA THR A 350 -2.03 15.30 -23.55
C THR A 350 -0.82 15.27 -24.51
N ALA A 351 -1.01 14.76 -25.74
CA ALA A 351 0.08 14.69 -26.71
C ALA A 351 0.73 16.06 -26.98
N GLY A 352 -0.07 17.11 -27.12
CA GLY A 352 0.45 18.47 -27.36
C GLY A 352 1.19 19.06 -26.16
N ASP A 353 0.72 18.81 -24.94
CA ASP A 353 1.36 19.34 -23.74
C ASP A 353 2.64 18.59 -23.37
N VAL A 354 2.71 17.28 -23.66
CA VAL A 354 3.96 16.52 -23.51
C VAL A 354 5.07 17.13 -24.36
N GLU A 355 4.81 17.48 -25.63
CA GLU A 355 5.85 18.08 -26.48
C GLU A 355 6.40 19.39 -25.91
N LYS A 356 5.54 20.25 -25.35
CA LYS A 356 5.98 21.49 -24.68
C LYS A 356 6.90 21.21 -23.49
N VAL A 357 6.52 20.24 -22.66
CA VAL A 357 7.35 19.81 -21.50
C VAL A 357 8.69 19.24 -21.98
N LEU A 358 8.68 18.38 -23.01
CA LEU A 358 9.90 17.80 -23.57
C LEU A 358 10.80 18.86 -24.22
N GLN A 359 10.23 19.90 -24.83
CA GLN A 359 10.94 21.05 -25.35
C GLN A 359 11.61 21.85 -24.23
N CYS A 360 10.91 22.08 -23.12
CA CYS A 360 11.45 22.74 -21.94
C CYS A 360 12.67 21.99 -21.35
N LEU A 361 12.64 20.66 -21.36
CA LEU A 361 13.72 19.80 -20.87
C LEU A 361 14.92 19.68 -21.81
N GLN A 362 14.88 20.21 -23.04
CA GLN A 362 15.96 20.02 -24.01
C GLN A 362 17.32 20.56 -23.55
N SER A 363 17.32 21.63 -22.75
CA SER A 363 18.53 22.21 -22.16
C SER A 363 19.16 21.29 -21.11
N SER A 364 18.35 20.48 -20.41
CA SER A 364 18.82 19.52 -19.40
C SER A 364 19.59 18.35 -20.01
N TRP A 365 19.36 18.04 -21.29
CA TRP A 365 19.98 16.92 -22.02
C TRP A 365 21.33 17.26 -22.69
N GLN A 366 21.88 18.45 -22.42
CA GLN A 366 23.18 18.85 -22.96
C GLN A 366 24.35 18.13 -22.25
N PRO A 367 25.50 17.93 -22.94
CA PRO A 367 26.71 17.32 -22.36
C PRO A 367 27.15 18.00 -21.07
N GLN A 368 27.88 17.27 -20.21
CA GLN A 368 28.06 17.49 -18.76
C GLN A 368 26.95 16.84 -17.94
N TRP A 369 26.95 15.50 -17.98
CA TRP A 369 26.04 14.67 -17.22
C TRP A 369 26.40 14.66 -15.74
N THR A 370 25.37 14.74 -14.91
CA THR A 370 25.45 14.51 -13.47
C THR A 370 24.54 13.34 -13.13
N LEU A 371 24.73 12.71 -11.96
CA LEU A 371 23.83 11.64 -11.50
C LEU A 371 22.37 12.13 -11.48
N ALA A 372 22.12 13.36 -11.05
CA ALA A 372 20.79 13.97 -11.07
C ALA A 372 20.19 14.04 -12.49
N LYS A 373 20.94 14.54 -13.48
CA LYS A 373 20.46 14.60 -14.87
C LYS A 373 20.20 13.21 -15.47
N ALA A 374 21.05 12.24 -15.15
CA ALA A 374 20.90 10.85 -15.57
C ALA A 374 19.60 10.25 -14.99
N ASP A 375 19.36 10.45 -13.69
CA ASP A 375 18.15 9.97 -13.02
C ASP A 375 16.88 10.62 -13.59
N LEU A 376 16.91 11.93 -13.85
CA LEU A 376 15.82 12.62 -14.56
C LEU A 376 15.54 11.98 -15.92
N LEU A 377 16.57 11.71 -16.72
CA LEU A 377 16.43 11.08 -18.04
C LEU A 377 15.84 9.67 -17.93
N LEU A 378 16.26 8.87 -16.95
CA LEU A 378 15.73 7.52 -16.69
C LEU A 378 14.23 7.57 -16.39
N TRP A 379 13.81 8.45 -15.47
CA TRP A 379 12.41 8.61 -15.10
C TRP A 379 11.55 9.18 -16.22
N VAL A 380 12.04 10.17 -16.98
CA VAL A 380 11.33 10.69 -18.17
C VAL A 380 11.18 9.58 -19.21
N THR A 381 12.24 8.80 -19.48
CA THR A 381 12.20 7.66 -20.40
C THR A 381 11.16 6.64 -19.97
N LYS A 382 11.06 6.34 -18.67
CA LYS A 382 10.00 5.49 -18.11
C LYS A 382 8.61 6.02 -18.41
N GLY A 383 8.34 7.29 -18.09
CA GLY A 383 7.03 7.91 -18.33
C GLY A 383 6.61 7.85 -19.81
N LEU A 384 7.56 8.12 -20.71
CA LEU A 384 7.40 8.06 -22.17
C LEU A 384 7.21 6.63 -22.71
N LEU A 385 7.98 5.67 -22.18
CA LEU A 385 7.85 4.26 -22.53
C LEU A 385 6.45 3.74 -22.17
N LEU A 386 6.03 3.96 -20.92
CA LEU A 386 4.76 3.44 -20.39
C LEU A 386 3.55 3.98 -21.15
N ARG A 387 3.57 5.25 -21.57
CA ARG A 387 2.48 5.84 -22.36
C ARG A 387 2.46 5.39 -23.83
N GLY A 388 3.56 4.83 -24.32
CA GLY A 388 3.72 4.47 -25.72
C GLY A 388 4.15 5.65 -26.60
N TYR A 389 5.04 6.53 -26.12
CA TYR A 389 5.55 7.68 -26.88
C TYR A 389 6.21 7.23 -28.20
N PRO A 390 5.92 7.85 -29.36
CA PRO A 390 6.43 7.37 -30.66
C PRO A 390 7.96 7.45 -30.79
N ASP A 391 8.56 8.59 -30.47
CA ASP A 391 10.00 8.84 -30.66
C ASP A 391 10.82 8.46 -29.41
N LEU A 392 10.63 7.22 -28.94
CA LEU A 392 11.38 6.72 -27.77
C LEU A 392 12.88 6.57 -28.07
N ALA A 393 13.23 6.30 -29.34
CA ALA A 393 14.59 6.13 -29.84
C ALA A 393 15.52 7.29 -29.45
N LYS A 394 15.01 8.52 -29.50
CA LYS A 394 15.74 9.72 -29.06
C LYS A 394 16.29 9.61 -27.64
N TYR A 395 15.49 9.08 -26.72
CA TYR A 395 15.85 8.97 -25.30
C TYR A 395 16.72 7.74 -25.02
N THR A 396 16.46 6.62 -25.70
CA THR A 396 17.31 5.42 -25.57
C THR A 396 18.72 5.65 -26.13
N ASN A 397 18.86 6.47 -27.17
CA ASN A 397 20.16 6.90 -27.70
C ASN A 397 20.91 7.81 -26.72
N LEU A 398 20.21 8.67 -25.96
CA LEU A 398 20.86 9.42 -24.88
C LEU A 398 21.34 8.46 -23.78
N LEU A 399 20.51 7.51 -23.35
CA LEU A 399 20.91 6.50 -22.37
C LEU A 399 22.15 5.70 -22.82
N GLU A 400 22.24 5.34 -24.10
CA GLU A 400 23.44 4.72 -24.69
C GLU A 400 24.70 5.58 -24.51
N GLN A 401 24.60 6.88 -24.76
CA GLN A 401 25.72 7.81 -24.56
C GLN A 401 26.13 7.86 -23.08
N LEU A 402 25.17 7.88 -22.16
CA LEU A 402 25.44 7.88 -20.72
C LEU A 402 26.13 6.59 -20.27
N LEU A 403 25.83 5.43 -20.85
CA LEU A 403 26.50 4.16 -20.50
C LEU A 403 28.02 4.19 -20.77
N ARG A 404 28.46 5.06 -21.69
CA ARG A 404 29.87 5.30 -22.02
C ARG A 404 30.53 6.35 -21.13
N ASP A 405 29.76 7.11 -20.37
CA ASP A 405 30.28 8.14 -19.47
C ASP A 405 30.86 7.50 -18.20
N GLU A 406 32.08 7.92 -17.83
CA GLU A 406 32.81 7.34 -16.70
C GLU A 406 32.17 7.66 -15.33
N ASN A 407 31.44 8.77 -15.22
CA ASN A 407 30.87 9.25 -13.96
C ASN A 407 29.45 8.74 -13.72
N VAL A 408 28.64 8.66 -14.79
CA VAL A 408 27.21 8.30 -14.68
C VAL A 408 26.84 6.96 -15.29
N GLY A 409 27.75 6.30 -16.02
CA GLY A 409 27.43 5.10 -16.78
C GLY A 409 26.96 3.93 -15.93
N ARG A 410 27.56 3.72 -14.75
CA ARG A 410 27.13 2.65 -13.83
C ARG A 410 25.72 2.89 -13.29
N HIS A 411 25.45 4.10 -12.81
CA HIS A 411 24.12 4.50 -12.34
C HIS A 411 23.07 4.38 -13.44
N THR A 412 23.43 4.78 -14.66
CA THR A 412 22.54 4.66 -15.83
C THR A 412 22.22 3.20 -16.13
N ALA A 413 23.22 2.31 -16.09
CA ALA A 413 23.03 0.88 -16.32
C ALA A 413 22.06 0.24 -15.31
N GLU A 414 22.25 0.53 -14.03
CA GLU A 414 21.34 0.09 -12.95
C GLU A 414 19.94 0.70 -13.12
N GLY A 415 19.85 1.92 -13.68
CA GLY A 415 18.59 2.61 -13.98
C GLY A 415 17.69 1.92 -15.01
N PHE A 416 18.21 1.03 -15.86
CA PHE A 416 17.37 0.22 -16.76
C PHE A 416 16.38 -0.65 -15.98
N ASP A 417 16.75 -1.04 -14.76
CA ASP A 417 15.89 -1.73 -13.80
C ASP A 417 14.68 -0.87 -13.43
N VAL A 418 14.95 0.38 -13.05
CA VAL A 418 13.95 1.36 -12.60
C VAL A 418 12.93 1.65 -13.70
N ILE A 419 13.37 1.72 -14.96
CA ILE A 419 12.49 1.95 -16.12
C ILE A 419 11.40 0.87 -16.21
N LEU A 420 11.74 -0.39 -15.94
CA LEU A 420 10.84 -1.54 -16.12
C LEU A 420 10.10 -1.97 -14.85
N GLN A 421 10.56 -1.55 -13.66
CA GLN A 421 9.86 -1.84 -12.41
C GLN A 421 8.42 -1.26 -12.40
N PRO A 422 7.41 -2.00 -11.90
CA PRO A 422 6.03 -1.52 -11.80
C PRO A 422 5.79 -0.63 -10.56
N ILE A 423 6.71 0.30 -10.26
CA ILE A 423 6.63 1.22 -9.11
C ILE A 423 6.36 2.65 -9.57
N VAL A 424 5.74 3.44 -8.68
CA VAL A 424 5.40 4.88 -8.82
C VAL A 424 4.33 5.18 -9.87
N LEU A 425 4.48 4.68 -11.09
CA LEU A 425 3.52 4.86 -12.18
C LEU A 425 2.68 3.59 -12.32
N THR A 426 1.47 3.60 -11.77
CA THR A 426 0.57 2.45 -11.73
C THR A 426 -0.78 2.76 -12.38
N SER A 427 -1.54 1.72 -12.76
CA SER A 427 -2.91 1.88 -13.26
C SER A 427 -3.83 2.47 -12.21
N GLU A 428 -3.64 2.09 -10.94
CA GLU A 428 -4.36 2.65 -9.80
C GLU A 428 -4.12 4.15 -9.65
N GLY A 429 -2.89 4.61 -9.89
CA GLY A 429 -2.54 6.03 -9.95
C GLY A 429 -3.01 6.77 -11.21
N HIS A 430 -3.93 6.21 -11.99
CA HIS A 430 -4.43 6.78 -13.25
C HIS A 430 -3.34 7.01 -14.32
N CYS A 431 -2.21 6.30 -14.25
CA CYS A 431 -1.15 6.39 -15.26
C CYS A 431 -1.52 5.61 -16.54
N VAL A 432 -1.00 6.07 -17.67
CA VAL A 432 -1.11 5.36 -18.95
C VAL A 432 -0.08 4.24 -19.00
N LEU A 433 -0.56 2.98 -19.05
CA LEU A 433 0.28 1.79 -19.11
C LEU A 433 0.00 0.98 -20.37
N ARG A 434 0.99 0.87 -21.27
CA ARG A 434 0.98 -0.08 -22.38
C ARG A 434 1.46 -1.44 -21.88
N LEU A 435 0.66 -2.49 -22.08
CA LEU A 435 0.97 -3.84 -21.60
C LEU A 435 2.32 -4.36 -22.13
N LEU A 436 2.63 -4.06 -23.39
CA LEU A 436 3.85 -4.54 -24.06
C LEU A 436 5.08 -3.66 -23.86
N HIS A 437 5.06 -2.76 -22.87
CA HIS A 437 6.18 -1.85 -22.63
C HIS A 437 7.52 -2.57 -22.33
N PRO A 438 7.59 -3.70 -21.59
CA PRO A 438 8.86 -4.37 -21.37
C PRO A 438 9.45 -4.95 -22.66
N GLN A 439 8.60 -5.58 -23.48
CA GLN A 439 8.98 -6.13 -24.78
C GLN A 439 9.46 -5.02 -25.71
N ARG A 440 8.72 -3.91 -25.78
CA ARG A 440 9.08 -2.76 -26.61
C ARG A 440 10.45 -2.20 -26.24
N PHE A 441 10.69 -1.96 -24.95
CA PHE A 441 11.95 -1.40 -24.48
C PHE A 441 13.13 -2.33 -24.74
N PHE A 442 12.95 -3.64 -24.54
CA PHE A 442 13.98 -4.63 -24.83
C PHE A 442 14.30 -4.72 -26.32
N VAL A 443 13.28 -4.78 -27.19
CA VAL A 443 13.47 -4.82 -28.65
C VAL A 443 14.19 -3.58 -29.16
N GLU A 444 13.86 -2.41 -28.60
CA GLU A 444 14.49 -1.12 -28.94
C GLU A 444 15.96 -1.06 -28.50
N THR A 445 16.26 -1.49 -27.27
CA THR A 445 17.57 -1.27 -26.65
C THR A 445 18.55 -2.42 -26.83
N ALA A 446 18.10 -3.67 -26.95
CA ALA A 446 19.00 -4.83 -27.02
C ALA A 446 20.03 -4.74 -28.16
N PRO A 447 19.69 -4.33 -29.40
CA PRO A 447 20.68 -4.17 -30.46
C PRO A 447 21.76 -3.13 -30.10
N ILE A 448 21.33 -2.02 -29.52
CA ILE A 448 22.19 -0.90 -29.12
C ILE A 448 23.13 -1.34 -27.99
N LEU A 449 22.63 -2.08 -27.01
CA LEU A 449 23.41 -2.57 -25.88
C LEU A 449 24.46 -3.63 -26.30
N ILE A 450 24.08 -4.57 -27.17
CA ILE A 450 25.00 -5.60 -27.68
C ILE A 450 26.11 -4.95 -28.52
N GLN A 451 25.75 -4.02 -29.41
CA GLN A 451 26.73 -3.28 -30.20
C GLN A 451 27.64 -2.44 -29.29
N GLY A 452 27.07 -1.76 -28.28
CA GLY A 452 27.79 -0.99 -27.28
C GLY A 452 28.85 -1.84 -26.58
N PHE A 453 28.47 -3.00 -26.05
CA PHE A 453 29.37 -3.96 -25.42
C PHE A 453 30.50 -4.42 -26.34
N ASN A 454 30.18 -4.83 -27.56
CA ASN A 454 31.16 -5.33 -28.53
C ASN A 454 32.14 -4.24 -28.99
N SER A 455 31.67 -2.99 -29.08
CA SER A 455 32.48 -1.85 -29.51
C SER A 455 33.35 -1.24 -28.40
N ALA A 456 32.97 -1.42 -27.14
CA ALA A 456 33.68 -0.83 -26.02
C ALA A 456 35.03 -1.51 -25.81
N THR A 457 36.08 -0.71 -25.58
CA THR A 457 37.42 -1.21 -25.22
C THR A 457 37.66 -1.13 -23.72
N ASN A 458 37.06 -0.14 -23.05
CA ASN A 458 37.09 0.04 -21.61
C ASN A 458 36.19 -1.01 -20.93
N LYS A 459 36.76 -1.77 -19.98
CA LYS A 459 36.05 -2.78 -19.20
C LYS A 459 34.87 -2.19 -18.42
N ALA A 460 35.02 -1.03 -17.78
CA ALA A 460 33.93 -0.41 -17.01
C ALA A 460 32.72 -0.08 -17.91
N VAL A 461 32.98 0.40 -19.14
CA VAL A 461 31.93 0.68 -20.13
C VAL A 461 31.27 -0.62 -20.62
N LYS A 462 32.05 -1.70 -20.84
CA LYS A 462 31.49 -3.02 -21.15
C LYS A 462 30.57 -3.52 -20.04
N ASP A 463 31.00 -3.42 -18.79
CA ASP A 463 30.23 -3.83 -17.62
C ASP A 463 28.91 -3.04 -17.50
N ASN A 464 28.91 -1.75 -17.85
CA ASN A 464 27.69 -0.93 -17.90
C ASN A 464 26.69 -1.45 -18.95
N PHE A 465 27.14 -1.71 -20.19
CA PHE A 465 26.26 -2.24 -21.24
C PHE A 465 25.67 -3.61 -20.88
N LEU A 466 26.50 -4.49 -20.30
CA LEU A 466 26.08 -5.79 -19.84
C LEU A 466 25.04 -5.67 -18.70
N MET A 467 25.30 -4.84 -17.70
CA MET A 467 24.37 -4.62 -16.58
C MET A 467 23.02 -4.12 -17.07
N ALA A 468 23.02 -3.12 -17.97
CA ALA A 468 21.80 -2.59 -18.58
C ALA A 468 20.98 -3.67 -19.32
N LEU A 469 21.65 -4.63 -19.97
CA LEU A 469 21.00 -5.77 -20.61
C LEU A 469 20.40 -6.73 -19.57
N CYS A 470 21.18 -7.10 -18.55
CA CYS A 470 20.77 -8.02 -17.49
C CYS A 470 19.58 -7.49 -16.66
N CYS A 471 19.56 -6.19 -16.33
CA CYS A 471 18.46 -5.54 -15.60
C CYS A 471 17.11 -5.70 -16.31
N GLN A 472 17.09 -5.85 -17.64
CA GLN A 472 15.86 -6.01 -18.40
C GLN A 472 15.32 -7.44 -18.38
N LEU A 473 16.19 -8.45 -18.34
CA LEU A 473 15.83 -9.86 -18.55
C LEU A 473 14.79 -10.38 -17.55
N LYS A 474 14.74 -9.84 -16.33
CA LYS A 474 13.74 -10.24 -15.33
C LYS A 474 12.31 -9.78 -15.64
N TYR A 475 12.13 -8.80 -16.51
CA TYR A 475 10.82 -8.22 -16.83
C TYR A 475 10.28 -8.66 -18.19
N VAL A 476 11.16 -9.14 -19.07
CA VAL A 476 10.82 -9.48 -20.45
C VAL A 476 10.31 -10.93 -20.52
N PRO A 477 9.20 -11.22 -21.21
CA PRO A 477 8.73 -12.58 -21.39
C PRO A 477 9.77 -13.47 -22.07
N LYS A 478 9.85 -14.73 -21.61
CA LYS A 478 10.78 -15.74 -22.13
C LYS A 478 10.75 -15.90 -23.65
N VAL A 479 9.57 -15.80 -24.26
CA VAL A 479 9.42 -15.92 -25.73
C VAL A 479 10.19 -14.82 -26.46
N VAL A 480 10.17 -13.59 -25.94
CA VAL A 480 10.93 -12.47 -26.53
C VAL A 480 12.41 -12.67 -26.30
N VAL A 481 12.83 -13.03 -25.08
CA VAL A 481 14.24 -13.33 -24.78
C VAL A 481 14.79 -14.43 -25.71
N ASN A 482 14.02 -15.50 -25.92
CA ASN A 482 14.41 -16.60 -26.79
C ASN A 482 14.63 -16.17 -28.25
N SER A 483 13.89 -15.17 -28.74
CA SER A 483 14.12 -14.63 -30.09
C SER A 483 15.42 -13.83 -30.24
N TYR A 484 16.06 -13.48 -29.11
CA TYR A 484 17.34 -12.77 -29.05
C TYR A 484 18.46 -13.62 -28.43
N ILE A 485 18.20 -14.87 -28.06
CA ILE A 485 19.13 -15.68 -27.26
C ILE A 485 20.46 -15.87 -27.98
N ASP A 486 20.45 -16.13 -29.29
CA ASP A 486 21.67 -16.33 -30.09
C ASP A 486 22.53 -15.06 -30.17
N LYS A 487 21.91 -13.88 -29.95
CA LYS A 487 22.60 -12.58 -29.95
C LYS A 487 23.06 -12.15 -28.56
N VAL A 488 22.31 -12.53 -27.53
CA VAL A 488 22.55 -12.14 -26.14
C VAL A 488 23.50 -13.11 -25.44
N LEU A 489 23.38 -14.40 -25.69
CA LEU A 489 24.14 -15.45 -25.02
C LEU A 489 25.66 -15.31 -25.20
N PRO A 490 26.21 -15.01 -26.40
CA PRO A 490 27.64 -14.77 -26.56
C PRO A 490 28.16 -13.65 -25.66
N THR A 491 27.44 -12.52 -25.61
CA THR A 491 27.77 -11.37 -24.75
C THR A 491 27.76 -11.73 -23.26
N LEU A 492 26.80 -12.55 -22.81
CA LEU A 492 26.72 -13.01 -21.42
C LEU A 492 27.88 -13.98 -21.07
N VAL A 493 28.21 -14.90 -21.98
CA VAL A 493 29.30 -15.86 -21.78
C VAL A 493 30.66 -15.15 -21.75
N ASP A 494 30.91 -14.23 -22.68
CA ASP A 494 32.13 -13.41 -22.72
C ASP A 494 32.34 -12.64 -21.40
N ALA A 495 31.25 -12.09 -20.87
CA ALA A 495 31.28 -11.41 -19.59
C ALA A 495 31.64 -12.35 -18.42
N LEU A 496 31.02 -13.52 -18.34
CA LEU A 496 31.30 -14.51 -17.29
C LEU A 496 32.75 -15.01 -17.35
N SER A 497 33.25 -15.32 -18.55
CA SER A 497 34.64 -15.75 -18.73
C SER A 497 35.64 -14.66 -18.37
N SER A 498 35.31 -13.38 -18.60
CA SER A 498 36.16 -12.25 -18.17
C SER A 498 36.17 -12.02 -16.65
N ALA A 499 35.12 -12.44 -15.94
CA ALA A 499 35.02 -12.35 -14.49
C ALA A 499 35.85 -13.43 -13.78
N GLU A 500 35.87 -14.67 -14.31
CA GLU A 500 36.65 -15.78 -13.74
C GLU A 500 38.17 -15.54 -13.76
N VAL A 501 38.69 -14.90 -14.81
CA VAL A 501 40.13 -14.57 -14.93
C VAL A 501 40.63 -13.66 -13.81
N LEU A 502 39.77 -12.83 -13.22
CA LEU A 502 40.12 -11.93 -12.11
C LEU A 502 40.14 -12.63 -10.74
N VAL A 503 39.36 -13.70 -10.60
CA VAL A 503 39.31 -14.49 -9.35
C VAL A 503 40.51 -15.44 -9.24
N VAL A 504 41.06 -15.87 -10.38
CA VAL A 504 42.24 -16.75 -10.44
C VAL A 504 43.57 -15.97 -10.44
N GLY A 505 43.53 -14.65 -10.64
CA GLY A 505 44.70 -13.75 -10.68
C GLY A 505 45.00 -12.96 -9.41
N GLN A 506 44.40 -13.29 -8.26
CA GLN A 506 44.69 -12.70 -6.94
C GLN A 506 45.45 -13.65 -6.03
#